data_AF-A0A1W1ZIP2-F1
#
_entry.id   AF-A0A1W1ZIP2-F1
#
_cell.length_a   1.000
_cell.length_b   1.000
_cell.length_c   1.000
_cell.angle_alpha   90.00
_cell.angle_beta   90.00
_cell.angle_gamma   90.00
#
_symmetry.space_group_name_H-M   'P 1'
#
loop_
_entity.id
_entity.type
_entity.pdbx_description
1 polymer ?
#
loop_
_entity_poly.entity_id
_entity_poly.type
_entity_poly.pdbx_seq_one_letter_code
_entity_poly.pdbx_strand_id
1 'polypeptide(L)'
;MQQTASRFVDALAHNDSSVACSLLAQQAVRRIDDLRPEGCEKTLPTLSIPVDRPKDVSTWGDTAQARSDRDTLFLRKFADGWRILGAGCTPQGEGPYRCKVDGT
;
A
#
# COMPACT_ATOMS: atom_id res chain seq x y z
N MET A 1 -8.53 -7.80 -4.82
CA MET A 1 -7.64 -6.64 -5.03
C MET A 1 -8.35 -5.30 -4.84
N GLN A 2 -9.34 -4.89 -5.65
CA GLN A 2 -10.01 -3.58 -5.48
C GLN A 2 -10.59 -3.37 -4.07
N GLN A 3 -11.22 -4.41 -3.51
CA GLN A 3 -11.72 -4.37 -2.13
C GLN A 3 -10.59 -4.19 -1.11
N THR A 4 -9.45 -4.89 -1.28
CA THR A 4 -8.26 -4.74 -0.42
C THR A 4 -7.69 -3.31 -0.50
N ALA A 5 -7.57 -2.77 -1.72
CA ALA A 5 -7.09 -1.41 -1.95
C ALA A 5 -8.03 -0.37 -1.31
N SER A 6 -9.34 -0.51 -1.49
CA SER A 6 -10.33 0.38 -0.89
C SER A 6 -10.32 0.30 0.64
N ARG A 7 -10.26 -0.92 1.20
CA ARG A 7 -10.20 -1.12 2.65
C ARG A 7 -8.93 -0.54 3.27
N PHE A 8 -7.80 -0.63 2.59
CA PHE A 8 -6.55 -0.02 3.04
C PHE A 8 -6.66 1.50 3.08
N VAL A 9 -7.18 2.10 2.03
CA VAL A 9 -7.42 3.55 1.95
C VAL A 9 -8.43 4.02 3.01
N ASP A 10 -9.52 3.30 3.20
CA ASP A 10 -10.52 3.61 4.23
C ASP A 10 -9.88 3.52 5.64
N ALA A 11 -9.06 2.50 5.90
CA ALA A 11 -8.35 2.36 7.18
C ALA A 11 -7.40 3.55 7.44
N LEU A 12 -6.65 3.99 6.42
CA LEU A 12 -5.83 5.20 6.51
C LEU A 12 -6.69 6.46 6.80
N ALA A 13 -7.82 6.61 6.11
CA ALA A 13 -8.72 7.75 6.31
C ALA A 13 -9.32 7.80 7.73
N HIS A 14 -9.55 6.64 8.34
CA HIS A 14 -10.05 6.50 9.71
C HIS A 14 -8.93 6.47 10.77
N ASN A 15 -7.66 6.62 10.38
CA ASN A 15 -6.49 6.44 11.25
C ASN A 15 -6.40 5.05 11.91
N ASP A 16 -7.05 4.03 11.33
CA ASP A 16 -7.00 2.65 11.78
C ASP A 16 -5.73 1.97 11.24
N SER A 17 -4.62 2.30 11.89
CA SER A 17 -3.29 1.85 11.46
C SER A 17 -3.09 0.36 11.65
N SER A 18 -3.80 -0.25 12.60
CA SER A 18 -3.76 -1.70 12.82
C SER A 18 -4.37 -2.44 11.63
N VAL A 19 -5.57 -2.02 11.18
CA VAL A 19 -6.18 -2.58 9.97
C VAL A 19 -5.33 -2.30 8.73
N ALA A 20 -4.81 -1.07 8.58
CA ALA A 20 -3.99 -0.72 7.44
C ALA A 20 -2.69 -1.57 7.37
N CYS A 21 -1.98 -1.74 8.49
CA CYS A 21 -0.80 -2.61 8.59
C CYS A 21 -1.13 -4.08 8.33
N SER A 22 -2.29 -4.58 8.77
CA SER A 22 -2.72 -5.97 8.50
C SER A 22 -2.95 -6.27 7.00
N LEU A 23 -3.23 -5.23 6.21
CA LEU A 23 -3.46 -5.35 4.76
C LEU A 23 -2.16 -5.24 3.95
N LEU A 24 -1.05 -4.81 4.57
CA LEU A 24 0.26 -4.80 3.96
C LEU A 24 0.80 -6.23 3.81
N ALA A 25 1.61 -6.45 2.79
CA ALA A 25 2.37 -7.67 2.66
C ALA A 25 3.40 -7.75 3.80
N GLN A 26 3.66 -8.96 4.31
CA GLN A 26 4.55 -9.13 5.46
C GLN A 26 5.93 -8.50 5.23
N GLN A 27 6.46 -8.55 4.00
CA GLN A 27 7.74 -7.93 3.71
C GLN A 27 7.71 -6.40 3.68
N ALA A 28 6.56 -5.77 3.36
CA ALA A 28 6.40 -4.32 3.46
C ALA A 28 6.36 -3.89 4.95
N VAL A 29 5.66 -4.65 5.80
CA VAL A 29 5.66 -4.45 7.25
C VAL A 29 7.08 -4.54 7.81
N ARG A 30 7.81 -5.63 7.47
CA ARG A 30 9.21 -5.81 7.91
C ARG A 30 10.10 -4.65 7.48
N ARG A 31 9.99 -4.19 6.23
CA ARG A 31 10.80 -3.04 5.76
C ARG A 31 10.49 -1.77 6.54
N ILE A 32 9.22 -1.52 6.87
CA ILE A 32 8.87 -0.38 7.72
C ILE A 32 9.54 -0.53 9.08
N ASP A 33 9.39 -1.68 9.74
CA ASP A 33 9.95 -1.94 11.07
C ASP A 33 11.49 -1.84 11.08
N ASP A 34 12.16 -2.30 10.02
CA ASP A 34 13.62 -2.21 9.85
C ASP A 34 14.09 -0.75 9.71
N LEU A 35 13.30 0.09 9.03
CA LEU A 35 13.62 1.50 8.77
C LEU A 35 13.14 2.44 9.87
N ARG A 36 12.19 2.01 10.71
CA ARG A 36 11.49 2.81 11.70
C ARG A 36 11.26 2.01 12.98
N PRO A 37 12.01 2.30 14.05
CA PRO A 37 11.92 1.54 15.30
C PRO A 37 10.56 1.63 16.00
N GLU A 38 9.74 2.62 15.65
CA GLU A 38 8.37 2.78 16.14
C GLU A 38 7.37 1.76 15.54
N GLY A 39 7.77 1.07 14.46
CA GLY A 39 7.00 0.02 13.81
C GLY A 39 5.90 0.52 12.88
N CYS A 40 5.24 -0.42 12.18
CA CYS A 40 4.24 -0.11 11.16
C CYS A 40 3.11 0.81 11.65
N GLU A 41 2.45 0.50 12.77
CA GLU A 41 1.25 1.24 13.20
C GLU A 41 1.54 2.71 13.54
N LYS A 42 2.74 3.01 14.06
CA LYS A 42 3.15 4.37 14.37
C LYS A 42 3.74 5.09 13.17
N THR A 43 4.43 4.36 12.29
CA THR A 43 5.05 4.93 11.09
C THR A 43 4.02 5.28 10.03
N LEU A 44 3.07 4.40 9.77
CA LEU A 44 2.20 4.48 8.60
C LEU A 44 1.43 5.82 8.49
N PRO A 45 0.87 6.39 9.59
CA PRO A 45 0.25 7.72 9.55
C PRO A 45 1.21 8.84 9.17
N THR A 46 2.48 8.74 9.54
CA THR A 46 3.50 9.78 9.26
C THR A 46 3.85 9.85 7.77
N LEU A 47 3.64 8.75 7.03
CA LEU A 47 3.95 8.69 5.61
C LEU A 47 3.00 9.55 4.77
N SER A 48 1.90 10.06 5.31
CA SER A 48 0.97 10.95 4.59
C SER A 48 0.54 10.35 3.23
N ILE A 49 0.15 9.07 3.25
CA ILE A 49 -0.31 8.36 2.05
C ILE A 49 -1.67 8.94 1.64
N PRO A 50 -1.90 9.28 0.35
CA PRO A 50 -3.19 9.79 -0.07
C PRO A 50 -4.29 8.74 0.12
N VAL A 51 -5.47 9.20 0.56
CA VAL A 51 -6.60 8.33 0.91
C VAL A 51 -7.74 8.38 -0.12
N ASP A 52 -7.40 8.64 -1.38
CA ASP A 52 -8.40 8.60 -2.45
C ASP A 52 -8.73 7.16 -2.82
N ARG A 53 -10.02 6.88 -3.03
CA ARG A 53 -10.41 5.56 -3.50
C ARG A 53 -9.83 5.28 -4.88
N PRO A 54 -9.32 4.06 -5.13
CA PRO A 54 -8.85 3.68 -6.46
C PRO A 54 -10.00 3.72 -7.47
N LYS A 55 -9.74 4.34 -8.62
CA LYS A 55 -10.69 4.45 -9.74
C LYS A 55 -10.42 3.43 -10.82
N ASP A 56 -9.16 3.06 -11.02
CA ASP A 56 -8.71 2.13 -12.04
C ASP A 56 -7.92 0.99 -11.40
N VAL A 57 -8.15 -0.24 -11.84
CA VAL A 57 -7.45 -1.41 -11.31
C VAL A 57 -7.07 -2.34 -12.44
N SER A 58 -5.76 -2.53 -12.62
CA SER A 58 -5.17 -3.43 -13.60
C SER A 58 -4.53 -4.63 -12.92
N THR A 59 -4.61 -5.81 -13.53
CA THR A 59 -4.09 -7.07 -12.96
C THR A 59 -3.25 -7.82 -13.98
N TRP A 60 -2.13 -8.35 -13.52
CA TRP A 60 -1.22 -9.18 -14.31
C TRP A 60 -0.81 -10.39 -13.48
N GLY A 61 -1.48 -11.51 -13.71
CA GLY A 61 -1.27 -12.75 -12.96
C GLY A 61 -1.62 -12.60 -11.47
N ASP A 62 -0.61 -12.68 -10.61
CA ASP A 62 -0.73 -12.51 -9.17
C ASP A 62 -0.46 -11.07 -8.71
N THR A 63 -0.14 -10.14 -9.61
CA THR A 63 0.09 -8.73 -9.28
C THR A 63 -1.07 -7.85 -9.74
N ALA A 64 -1.28 -6.74 -9.04
CA ALA A 64 -2.25 -5.74 -9.43
C ALA A 64 -1.76 -4.34 -9.10
N GLN A 65 -2.22 -3.37 -9.89
CA GLN A 65 -2.02 -1.95 -9.67
C GLN A 65 -3.38 -1.28 -9.56
N ALA A 66 -3.61 -0.56 -8.46
CA ALA A 66 -4.82 0.21 -8.24
C ALA A 66 -4.45 1.70 -8.20
N ARG A 67 -5.02 2.49 -9.12
CA ARG A 67 -4.68 3.91 -9.30
C ARG A 67 -5.83 4.81 -8.88
N SER A 68 -5.49 5.90 -8.22
CA SER A 68 -6.32 7.07 -7.95
C SER A 68 -5.68 8.30 -8.58
N ASP A 69 -6.28 9.47 -8.41
CA ASP A 69 -5.72 10.72 -8.97
C ASP A 69 -4.38 11.10 -8.33
N ARG A 70 -4.16 10.71 -7.06
CA ARG A 70 -2.97 11.13 -6.28
C ARG A 70 -2.13 9.98 -5.76
N ASP A 71 -2.60 8.75 -5.86
CA ASP A 71 -1.88 7.57 -5.38
C ASP A 71 -1.97 6.38 -6.34
N THR A 72 -0.92 5.57 -6.32
CA THR A 72 -0.88 4.25 -6.92
C THR A 72 -0.55 3.23 -5.84
N LEU A 73 -1.39 2.21 -5.72
CA LEU A 73 -1.17 1.06 -4.85
C LEU A 73 -0.73 -0.13 -5.70
N PHE A 74 0.32 -0.80 -5.25
CA PHE A 74 0.73 -2.10 -5.80
C PHE A 74 0.28 -3.21 -4.87
N LEU A 75 -0.31 -4.26 -5.44
CA LEU A 75 -0.81 -5.41 -4.70
C LEU A 75 -0.24 -6.69 -5.29
N ARG A 76 -0.11 -7.70 -4.43
CA ARG A 76 0.16 -9.08 -4.85
C ARG A 76 -0.80 -10.05 -4.17
N LYS A 77 -1.17 -11.11 -4.88
CA LYS A 77 -2.01 -12.19 -4.40
C LYS A 77 -1.13 -13.25 -3.74
N PHE A 78 -1.36 -13.46 -2.45
CA PHE A 78 -0.78 -14.53 -1.66
C PHE A 78 -1.84 -15.63 -1.44
N ALA A 79 -1.45 -16.73 -0.79
CA ALA A 79 -2.35 -17.85 -0.50
C ALA A 79 -3.57 -17.43 0.34
N ASP A 80 -3.38 -16.47 1.25
CA ASP A 80 -4.38 -15.88 2.15
C ASP A 80 -5.04 -14.61 1.58
N GLY A 81 -4.85 -14.36 0.28
CA GLY A 81 -5.50 -13.29 -0.47
C GLY A 81 -4.57 -12.14 -0.88
N TRP A 82 -5.17 -11.03 -1.29
CA TRP A 82 -4.42 -9.87 -1.76
C TRP A 82 -3.83 -9.07 -0.59
N ARG A 83 -2.60 -8.59 -0.76
CA ARG A 83 -1.92 -7.69 0.17
C ARG A 83 -1.29 -6.51 -0.57
N ILE A 84 -1.15 -5.38 0.11
CA ILE A 84 -0.50 -4.18 -0.41
C ILE A 84 1.01 -4.35 -0.32
N LEU A 85 1.69 -4.30 -1.46
CA LEU A 85 3.15 -4.29 -1.57
C LEU A 85 3.72 -2.88 -1.51
N GLY A 86 3.01 -1.91 -2.11
CA GLY A 86 3.45 -0.53 -2.15
C GLY A 86 2.29 0.45 -2.11
N ALA A 87 2.51 1.58 -1.45
CA ALA A 87 1.52 2.65 -1.28
C ALA A 87 2.16 4.03 -1.27
N GLY A 88 1.39 5.07 -1.58
CA GLY A 88 1.94 6.41 -1.78
C GLY A 88 2.86 6.47 -3.00
N CYS A 89 2.59 5.66 -4.03
CA CYS A 89 3.50 5.50 -5.16
C CYS A 89 3.26 6.54 -6.25
N THR A 90 4.31 7.28 -6.60
CA THR A 90 4.29 8.26 -7.69
C THR A 90 5.17 7.81 -8.86
N PRO A 91 4.71 7.93 -10.12
CA PRO A 91 5.53 7.60 -11.29
C PRO A 91 6.77 8.50 -11.37
N GLN A 92 7.87 7.99 -11.91
CA GLN A 92 9.16 8.70 -12.06
C GLN A 92 9.60 8.72 -13.53
N GLY A 93 8.70 9.08 -14.44
CA GLY A 93 8.96 9.02 -15.88
C GLY A 93 9.18 7.57 -16.32
N GLU A 94 10.36 7.28 -16.90
CA GLU A 94 10.76 5.93 -17.33
C GLU A 94 11.30 5.06 -16.18
N GLY A 95 11.51 5.65 -15.00
CA GLY A 95 12.01 4.94 -13.82
C GLY A 95 10.93 4.19 -13.02
N PRO A 96 11.34 3.35 -12.05
CA PRO A 96 10.40 2.68 -11.17
C PRO A 96 9.60 3.70 -10.34
N TYR A 97 8.40 3.30 -9.92
CA TYR A 97 7.60 4.13 -9.03
C TYR A 97 8.36 4.39 -7.72
N ARG A 98 8.28 5.62 -7.23
CA ARG A 98 8.75 5.96 -5.88
C ARG A 98 7.59 5.79 -4.93
N CYS A 99 7.69 4.80 -4.04
CA CYS A 99 6.66 4.52 -3.04
C CYS A 99 7.09 4.98 -1.65
N LYS A 100 6.11 5.35 -0.82
CA LYS A 100 6.33 5.67 0.59
C LYS A 100 6.36 4.41 1.45
N VAL A 101 5.52 3.43 1.08
CA VAL A 101 5.60 2.06 1.55
C VAL A 101 6.12 1.23 0.40
N ASP A 102 7.17 0.46 0.64
CA ASP A 102 7.77 -0.44 -0.34
C ASP A 102 8.06 -1.78 0.32
N GLY A 103 7.64 -2.86 -0.34
CA GLY A 103 7.85 -4.24 0.08
C GLY A 103 8.66 -5.04 -0.93
N THR A 104 9.42 -4.38 -1.80
CA THR A 104 10.26 -5.01 -2.83
C THR A 104 11.73 -4.63 -2.72
#